data_AF-A0A381RSS3-F1
#
_entry.id   AF-A0A381RSS3-F1
#
_cell.length_a   1.000
_cell.length_b   1.000
_cell.length_c   1.000
_cell.angle_alpha   90.00
_cell.angle_beta   90.00
_cell.angle_gamma   90.00
#
_symmetry.space_group_name_H-M   'P 1'
#
loop_
_entity.id
_entity.type
_entity.pdbx_description
1 polymer ?
#
loop_
_entity_poly.entity_id
_entity_poly.type
_entity_poly.pdbx_seq_one_letter_code
_entity_poly.pdbx_strand_id
1 'polypeptide(L)'
;MFKCDRSRGLKRSTRFIQVVFSALACTLVSIEPHVQAKGIQVQEPTSSNQTTTHSTVATTAEEPIIAAALEHLHEQRLTTASFLSQLATIVSPSGHEHERAEAVAHKMRAVGLESVVVDDTPNVIGVIPGRSEKSFVFVATLDDLATVAIHQKAATEPPKIDGNRLVGPGTNTSSTSAAILAAAAALITAGFQPKHDLVFAAVAQEETGLVGMQALYEQYKDRAIGFIDVLGDGRRISFGAIGIHWWKIIATGPPGHSLSGGLPNVNQGIARAVDRILQLPHPETYSDSRTVINVSVLQSGSVFNHKPSTGWFSLDIRSLDNKVIQIIETAVQAELLQISQETGITLTMEAFQLTPGGQIPGARMSRLVTTAEAIAKYLGLEPTVSNRGSSNMNVAIGNGTPAIGLGGSRGGDRAQSSEWADITAMMRTASHVVLLAAILGMSD
;
A
#
# COMPACT_ATOMS: atom_id res chain seq x y z
N MET A 1 -19.93 63.17 -4.90
CA MET A 1 -20.05 64.46 -5.60
C MET A 1 -18.64 64.90 -5.98
N PHE A 2 -18.43 65.29 -7.25
CA PHE A 2 -17.19 65.76 -7.91
C PHE A 2 -16.08 64.77 -8.32
N LYS A 3 -16.04 64.53 -9.65
CA LYS A 3 -14.88 64.19 -10.47
C LYS A 3 -13.92 65.39 -10.56
N CYS A 4 -12.63 65.13 -10.79
CA CYS A 4 -11.86 65.92 -11.77
C CYS A 4 -10.73 65.08 -12.38
N ASP A 5 -10.50 65.31 -13.67
CA ASP A 5 -9.69 64.54 -14.62
C ASP A 5 -8.45 65.35 -15.06
N ARG A 6 -7.44 64.63 -15.58
CA ARG A 6 -6.38 65.02 -16.55
C ARG A 6 -5.23 65.99 -16.19
N SER A 7 -4.03 65.38 -16.18
CA SER A 7 -3.00 65.47 -17.25
C SER A 7 -1.67 66.23 -17.03
N ARG A 8 -0.65 65.63 -17.67
CA ARG A 8 0.65 66.14 -18.17
C ARG A 8 1.89 65.91 -17.30
N GLY A 9 2.86 65.23 -17.93
CA GLY A 9 4.11 64.79 -17.35
C GLY A 9 5.29 65.75 -17.53
N LEU A 10 6.44 65.32 -17.03
CA LEU A 10 7.72 65.97 -17.23
C LEU A 10 8.86 64.93 -17.26
N LYS A 11 9.76 65.11 -18.22
CA LYS A 11 10.97 64.32 -18.51
C LYS A 11 12.02 64.45 -17.41
N ARG A 12 12.89 63.43 -17.25
CA ARG A 12 14.30 63.62 -16.88
C ARG A 12 15.18 62.47 -17.37
N SER A 13 16.34 62.86 -17.91
CA SER A 13 17.37 62.07 -18.58
C SER A 13 18.32 61.36 -17.61
N THR A 14 18.87 60.22 -18.01
CA THR A 14 20.06 59.61 -17.36
C THR A 14 21.14 59.38 -18.42
N ARG A 15 22.36 59.87 -18.14
CA ARG A 15 23.54 59.85 -19.00
C ARG A 15 24.21 58.47 -19.00
N PHE A 16 24.71 58.08 -20.17
CA PHE A 16 25.67 57.00 -20.40
C PHE A 16 27.07 57.41 -19.91
N ILE A 17 27.79 56.48 -19.28
CA ILE A 17 29.25 56.52 -19.14
C ILE A 17 29.79 55.20 -19.70
N GLN A 18 30.60 55.33 -20.76
CA GLN A 18 31.44 54.30 -21.36
C GLN A 18 32.73 54.19 -20.57
N VAL A 19 33.16 52.98 -20.22
CA VAL A 19 34.55 52.69 -19.84
C VAL A 19 35.04 51.50 -20.65
N VAL A 20 36.10 51.78 -21.41
CA VAL A 20 36.91 50.85 -22.21
C VAL A 20 37.89 50.14 -21.28
N PHE A 21 38.06 48.83 -21.41
CA PHE A 21 39.22 48.13 -20.85
C PHE A 21 39.96 47.33 -21.92
N SER A 22 41.22 47.73 -22.09
CA SER A 22 42.24 47.08 -22.92
C SER A 22 42.75 45.80 -22.28
N ALA A 23 43.14 44.85 -23.13
CA ALA A 23 43.80 43.60 -22.76
C ALA A 23 45.25 43.81 -22.32
N LEU A 24 45.69 43.05 -21.30
CA LEU A 24 47.06 42.55 -21.21
C LEU A 24 47.10 41.25 -20.38
N ALA A 25 47.70 40.22 -20.95
CA ALA A 25 47.87 38.91 -20.35
C ALA A 25 49.04 38.89 -19.35
N CYS A 26 48.88 38.18 -18.24
CA CYS A 26 49.96 37.49 -17.54
C CYS A 26 49.37 36.32 -16.72
N THR A 27 49.82 35.12 -17.05
CA THR A 27 49.53 33.84 -16.40
C THR A 27 50.13 33.75 -15.02
N LEU A 28 49.35 33.36 -14.01
CA LEU A 28 49.84 32.69 -12.80
C LEU A 28 48.76 31.73 -12.26
N VAL A 29 49.22 30.49 -12.10
CA VAL A 29 48.63 29.21 -11.68
C VAL A 29 47.64 29.30 -10.51
N SER A 30 46.43 28.76 -10.70
CA SER A 30 45.51 28.36 -9.63
C SER A 30 45.64 26.86 -9.37
N ILE A 31 45.92 26.49 -8.12
CA ILE A 31 45.81 25.12 -7.61
C ILE A 31 44.40 24.99 -7.02
N GLU A 32 43.52 24.26 -7.71
CA GLU A 32 42.22 23.82 -7.16
C GLU A 32 42.35 22.42 -6.52
N PRO A 33 41.65 22.13 -5.41
CA PRO A 33 41.62 20.80 -4.83
C PRO A 33 40.71 19.89 -5.67
N HIS A 34 41.28 18.83 -6.22
CA HIS A 34 40.54 17.72 -6.80
C HIS A 34 39.81 16.95 -5.69
N VAL A 35 38.49 17.15 -5.57
CA VAL A 35 37.58 16.14 -5.01
C VAL A 35 36.72 15.63 -6.15
N GLN A 36 37.14 14.48 -6.68
CA GLN A 36 36.46 13.75 -7.73
C GLN A 36 35.23 13.06 -7.10
N ALA A 37 34.07 13.69 -7.18
CA ALA A 37 32.81 13.02 -6.91
C ALA A 37 32.61 11.92 -7.97
N LYS A 38 32.81 10.66 -7.59
CA LYS A 38 32.38 9.50 -8.39
C LYS A 38 30.87 9.58 -8.54
N GLY A 39 30.41 10.06 -9.68
CA GLY A 39 29.02 9.91 -10.09
C GLY A 39 28.68 8.42 -10.11
N ILE A 40 27.73 8.01 -9.27
CA ILE A 40 27.06 6.73 -9.42
C ILE A 40 26.18 6.90 -10.65
N GLN A 41 26.64 6.38 -11.80
CA GLN A 41 25.74 6.19 -12.93
C GLN A 41 24.76 5.08 -12.57
N VAL A 42 23.50 5.46 -12.36
CA VAL A 42 22.39 4.52 -12.39
C VAL A 42 22.24 4.11 -13.85
N GLN A 43 22.71 2.90 -14.18
CA GLN A 43 22.50 2.30 -15.48
C GLN A 43 21.00 2.06 -15.67
N GLU A 44 20.40 2.66 -16.70
CA GLU A 44 19.13 2.19 -17.24
C GLU A 44 19.27 0.71 -17.63
N PRO A 45 18.24 -0.13 -17.42
CA PRO A 45 18.32 -1.53 -17.77
C PRO A 45 18.56 -1.66 -19.28
N THR A 46 19.68 -2.27 -19.65
CA THR A 46 19.99 -2.62 -21.04
C THR A 46 18.97 -3.66 -21.54
N SER A 47 18.64 -3.61 -22.82
CA SER A 47 17.72 -4.55 -23.50
C SER A 47 18.09 -6.04 -23.30
N SER A 48 19.34 -6.33 -22.94
CA SER A 48 19.83 -7.67 -22.59
C SER A 48 19.16 -8.25 -21.34
N ASN A 49 18.98 -7.49 -20.26
CA ASN A 49 18.46 -8.02 -18.98
C ASN A 49 16.96 -8.33 -19.04
N GLN A 50 16.19 -7.57 -19.82
CA GLN A 50 14.77 -7.84 -20.05
C GLN A 50 14.58 -9.10 -20.92
N THR A 51 15.42 -9.28 -21.95
CA THR A 51 15.36 -10.45 -22.83
C THR A 51 15.68 -11.76 -22.08
N THR A 52 16.69 -11.75 -21.19
CA THR A 52 17.05 -12.92 -20.37
C THR A 52 15.94 -13.30 -19.38
N THR A 53 15.28 -12.32 -18.75
CA THR A 53 14.20 -12.60 -17.78
C THR A 53 12.96 -13.15 -18.46
N HIS A 54 12.57 -12.62 -19.63
CA HIS A 54 11.48 -13.17 -20.43
C HIS A 54 11.74 -14.59 -20.91
N SER A 55 12.95 -14.87 -21.38
CA SER A 55 13.38 -16.22 -21.73
C SER A 55 13.27 -17.18 -20.55
N THR A 56 13.56 -16.71 -19.33
CA THR A 56 13.48 -17.52 -18.11
C THR A 56 12.04 -17.94 -17.77
N VAL A 57 11.06 -17.04 -17.95
CA VAL A 57 9.65 -17.37 -17.67
C VAL A 57 9.12 -18.43 -18.61
N ALA A 58 9.36 -18.27 -19.92
CA ALA A 58 8.90 -19.23 -20.92
C ALA A 58 9.55 -20.62 -20.70
N THR A 59 10.87 -20.66 -20.48
CA THR A 59 11.56 -21.92 -20.17
C THR A 59 11.03 -22.57 -18.90
N THR A 60 10.80 -21.79 -17.83
CA THR A 60 10.23 -22.33 -16.58
C THR A 60 8.81 -22.85 -16.77
N ALA A 61 7.99 -22.19 -17.58
CA ALA A 61 6.62 -22.63 -17.87
C ALA A 61 6.58 -23.95 -18.66
N GLU A 62 7.61 -24.22 -19.48
CA GLU A 62 7.75 -25.44 -20.27
C GLU A 62 8.38 -26.61 -19.49
N GLU A 63 8.97 -26.36 -18.31
CA GLU A 63 9.47 -27.42 -17.44
C GLU A 63 8.30 -28.39 -17.10
N PRO A 64 8.46 -29.72 -17.27
CA PRO A 64 7.35 -30.66 -17.21
C PRO A 64 6.49 -30.57 -15.94
N ILE A 65 7.13 -30.32 -14.79
CA ILE A 65 6.44 -30.18 -13.50
C ILE A 65 5.60 -28.89 -13.46
N ILE A 66 6.11 -27.78 -14.01
CA ILE A 66 5.39 -26.50 -14.02
C ILE A 66 4.29 -26.49 -15.07
N ALA A 67 4.55 -27.06 -16.25
CA ALA A 67 3.53 -27.26 -17.28
C ALA A 67 2.36 -28.09 -16.73
N ALA A 68 2.63 -29.17 -16.00
CA ALA A 68 1.61 -29.98 -15.33
C ALA A 68 0.82 -29.19 -14.27
N ALA A 69 1.49 -28.34 -13.48
CA ALA A 69 0.81 -27.46 -12.52
C ALA A 69 -0.12 -26.45 -13.22
N LEU A 70 0.34 -25.83 -14.31
CA LEU A 70 -0.47 -24.88 -15.09
C LEU A 70 -1.67 -25.57 -15.76
N GLU A 71 -1.51 -26.78 -16.28
CA GLU A 71 -2.62 -27.57 -16.82
C GLU A 71 -3.61 -27.95 -15.72
N HIS A 72 -3.14 -28.36 -14.54
CA HIS A 72 -4.01 -28.63 -13.39
C HIS A 72 -4.86 -27.41 -13.02
N LEU A 73 -4.30 -26.19 -13.05
CA LEU A 73 -5.08 -24.97 -12.85
C LEU A 73 -6.19 -24.84 -13.91
N HIS A 74 -5.87 -25.10 -15.18
CA HIS A 74 -6.85 -25.05 -16.27
C HIS A 74 -8.03 -26.00 -16.00
N GLU A 75 -7.73 -27.26 -15.64
CA GLU A 75 -8.72 -28.28 -15.32
C GLU A 75 -9.56 -27.93 -14.07
N GLN A 76 -8.94 -27.32 -13.05
CA GLN A 76 -9.59 -26.96 -11.78
C GLN A 76 -10.30 -25.62 -11.79
N ARG A 77 -10.47 -24.97 -12.95
CA ARG A 77 -11.14 -23.66 -13.07
C ARG A 77 -12.51 -23.63 -12.38
N LEU A 78 -13.39 -24.58 -12.69
CA LEU A 78 -14.75 -24.60 -12.13
C LEU A 78 -14.76 -25.03 -10.67
N THR A 79 -13.91 -25.98 -10.28
CA THR A 79 -13.72 -26.36 -8.87
C THR A 79 -13.30 -25.16 -8.01
N THR A 80 -12.39 -24.33 -8.53
CA THR A 80 -11.93 -23.11 -7.86
C THR A 80 -13.05 -22.07 -7.77
N ALA A 81 -13.85 -21.89 -8.83
CA ALA A 81 -15.01 -21.01 -8.81
C ALA A 81 -16.09 -21.49 -7.82
N SER A 82 -16.32 -22.80 -7.70
CA SER A 82 -17.23 -23.36 -6.71
C SER A 82 -16.74 -23.15 -5.28
N PHE A 83 -15.44 -23.32 -5.04
CA PHE A 83 -14.83 -22.99 -3.74
C PHE A 83 -14.97 -21.50 -3.41
N LEU A 84 -14.72 -20.61 -4.38
CA LEU A 84 -14.94 -19.17 -4.19
C LEU A 84 -16.41 -18.86 -3.86
N SER A 85 -17.36 -19.50 -4.52
CA SER A 85 -18.79 -19.34 -4.22
C SER A 85 -19.10 -19.72 -2.76
N GLN A 86 -18.58 -20.84 -2.28
CA GLN A 86 -18.71 -21.24 -0.87
C GLN A 86 -18.09 -20.22 0.07
N LEU A 87 -16.85 -19.79 -0.19
CA LEU A 87 -16.13 -18.84 0.65
C LEU A 87 -16.86 -17.49 0.74
N ALA A 88 -17.43 -17.04 -0.38
CA ALA A 88 -18.21 -15.80 -0.48
C ALA A 88 -19.56 -15.86 0.26
N THR A 89 -20.05 -17.04 0.67
CA THR A 89 -21.24 -17.12 1.55
C THR A 89 -20.92 -16.84 3.02
N ILE A 90 -19.65 -16.98 3.43
CA ILE A 90 -19.23 -16.74 4.80
C ILE A 90 -19.11 -15.23 5.00
N VAL A 91 -19.87 -14.67 5.93
CA VAL A 91 -19.85 -13.24 6.23
C VAL A 91 -18.62 -12.92 7.07
N SER A 92 -17.71 -12.10 6.56
CA SER A 92 -16.40 -11.87 7.18
C SER A 92 -16.01 -10.39 7.16
N PRO A 93 -16.78 -9.47 7.78
CA PRO A 93 -16.32 -8.10 7.96
C PRO A 93 -15.05 -8.07 8.83
N SER A 94 -14.25 -7.02 8.68
CA SER A 94 -13.01 -6.87 9.46
C SER A 94 -13.25 -7.02 10.96
N GLY A 95 -12.44 -7.85 11.62
CA GLY A 95 -12.56 -8.24 13.03
C GLY A 95 -13.46 -9.47 13.29
N HIS A 96 -14.06 -10.06 12.26
CA HIS A 96 -14.96 -11.22 12.36
C HIS A 96 -14.57 -12.35 11.37
N GLU A 97 -13.29 -12.55 11.11
CA GLU A 97 -12.78 -13.40 10.03
C GLU A 97 -12.63 -14.89 10.37
N HIS A 98 -12.78 -15.28 11.64
CA HIS A 98 -12.49 -16.65 12.12
C HIS A 98 -13.20 -17.76 11.32
N GLU A 99 -14.49 -17.61 11.01
CA GLU A 99 -15.23 -18.65 10.28
C GLU A 99 -14.66 -18.83 8.85
N ARG A 100 -14.30 -17.73 8.20
CA ARG A 100 -13.70 -17.75 6.87
C ARG A 100 -12.27 -18.30 6.92
N ALA A 101 -11.49 -17.93 7.95
CA ALA A 101 -10.16 -18.47 8.19
C ALA A 101 -10.19 -20.00 8.34
N GLU A 102 -11.14 -20.55 9.08
CA GLU A 102 -11.31 -22.00 9.24
C GLU A 102 -11.73 -22.71 7.94
N ALA A 103 -12.61 -22.10 7.14
CA ALA A 103 -12.95 -22.64 5.83
C ALA A 103 -11.74 -22.68 4.88
N VAL A 104 -10.91 -21.64 4.89
CA VAL A 104 -9.63 -21.62 4.16
C VAL A 104 -8.66 -22.66 4.72
N ALA A 105 -8.56 -22.82 6.05
CA ALA A 105 -7.71 -23.81 6.70
C ALA A 105 -8.11 -25.24 6.32
N HIS A 106 -9.42 -25.53 6.30
CA HIS A 106 -9.94 -26.80 5.83
C HIS A 106 -9.52 -27.08 4.38
N LYS A 107 -9.65 -26.07 3.50
CA LYS A 107 -9.21 -26.20 2.11
C LYS A 107 -7.70 -26.39 2.00
N MET A 108 -6.89 -25.67 2.79
CA MET A 108 -5.42 -25.83 2.83
C MET A 108 -5.03 -27.26 3.19
N ARG A 109 -5.62 -27.83 4.25
CA ARG A 109 -5.38 -29.22 4.66
C ARG A 109 -5.80 -30.21 3.57
N ALA A 110 -6.96 -29.98 2.96
CA ALA A 110 -7.49 -30.85 1.91
C ALA A 110 -6.61 -30.89 0.64
N VAL A 111 -5.91 -29.80 0.31
CA VAL A 111 -4.97 -29.76 -0.84
C VAL A 111 -3.56 -30.21 -0.49
N GLY A 112 -3.30 -30.56 0.78
CA GLY A 112 -2.02 -31.11 1.24
C GLY A 112 -0.99 -30.07 1.68
N LEU A 113 -1.39 -28.82 1.98
CA LEU A 113 -0.49 -27.88 2.63
C LEU A 113 -0.14 -28.38 4.05
N GLU A 114 1.12 -28.19 4.43
CA GLU A 114 1.62 -28.56 5.75
C GLU A 114 1.51 -27.40 6.74
N SER A 115 1.66 -27.72 8.03
CA SER A 115 1.67 -26.74 9.13
C SER A 115 0.48 -25.77 9.12
N VAL A 116 -0.72 -26.27 8.78
CA VAL A 116 -1.91 -25.43 8.65
C VAL A 116 -2.45 -24.99 10.00
N VAL A 117 -2.29 -23.69 10.28
CA VAL A 117 -2.66 -23.05 11.56
C VAL A 117 -3.57 -21.87 11.30
N VAL A 118 -4.60 -21.73 12.14
CA VAL A 118 -5.35 -20.48 12.32
C VAL A 118 -4.83 -19.84 13.61
N ASP A 119 -4.33 -18.62 13.56
CA ASP A 119 -3.80 -17.91 14.74
C ASP A 119 -4.88 -17.07 15.46
N ASP A 120 -4.50 -16.43 16.57
CA ASP A 120 -5.42 -15.59 17.37
C ASP A 120 -5.85 -14.29 16.65
N THR A 121 -5.14 -13.89 15.58
CA THR A 121 -5.47 -12.73 14.71
C THR A 121 -6.26 -13.19 13.49
N PRO A 122 -7.12 -14.19 13.66
CA PRO A 122 -7.63 -15.13 12.63
C PRO A 122 -6.87 -15.22 11.29
N ASN A 123 -5.53 -15.13 11.28
CA ASN A 123 -4.80 -15.46 10.06
C ASN A 123 -4.81 -16.97 9.86
N VAL A 124 -4.83 -17.41 8.62
CA VAL A 124 -4.62 -18.81 8.28
C VAL A 124 -3.38 -18.96 7.42
N ILE A 125 -2.51 -19.88 7.80
CA ILE A 125 -1.20 -20.08 7.20
C ILE A 125 -1.03 -21.55 6.85
N GLY A 126 -0.51 -21.85 5.66
CA GLY A 126 -0.11 -23.19 5.23
C GLY A 126 1.15 -23.13 4.38
N VAL A 127 1.93 -24.23 4.37
CA VAL A 127 3.28 -24.24 3.80
C VAL A 127 3.48 -25.38 2.82
N ILE A 128 4.15 -25.11 1.70
CA ILE A 128 4.88 -26.12 0.93
C ILE A 128 6.33 -26.06 1.40
N PRO A 129 6.83 -27.08 2.12
CA PRO A 129 8.16 -27.04 2.71
C PRO A 129 9.23 -26.99 1.62
N GLY A 130 10.26 -26.17 1.85
CA GLY A 130 11.44 -26.09 1.02
C GLY A 130 12.60 -26.94 1.57
N ARG A 131 13.76 -26.79 0.95
CA ARG A 131 15.03 -27.42 1.38
C ARG A 131 15.89 -26.50 2.27
N SER A 132 15.42 -25.30 2.59
CA SER A 132 16.16 -24.30 3.37
C SER A 132 15.24 -23.61 4.38
N GLU A 133 15.82 -22.91 5.35
CA GLU A 133 15.08 -22.22 6.42
C GLU A 133 14.51 -20.84 5.99
N LYS A 134 14.60 -20.50 4.70
CA LYS A 134 14.10 -19.23 4.15
C LYS A 134 12.77 -19.40 3.43
N SER A 135 11.98 -18.34 3.33
CA SER A 135 10.64 -18.40 2.78
C SER A 135 10.28 -17.25 1.83
N PHE A 136 9.41 -17.54 0.86
CA PHE A 136 8.58 -16.54 0.19
C PHE A 136 7.15 -16.66 0.72
N VAL A 137 6.52 -15.52 1.02
CA VAL A 137 5.20 -15.47 1.65
C VAL A 137 4.19 -14.85 0.70
N PHE A 138 3.23 -15.64 0.25
CA PHE A 138 2.09 -15.20 -0.57
C PHE A 138 0.92 -14.90 0.33
N VAL A 139 0.41 -13.67 0.25
CA VAL A 139 -0.62 -13.13 1.14
C VAL A 139 -1.88 -12.86 0.36
N ALA A 140 -3.02 -13.29 0.88
CA ALA A 140 -4.36 -12.85 0.50
C ALA A 140 -5.08 -12.27 1.72
N THR A 141 -6.26 -11.69 1.52
CA THR A 141 -7.05 -11.04 2.57
C THR A 141 -8.33 -11.83 2.86
N LEU A 142 -8.69 -11.93 4.14
CA LEU A 142 -9.91 -12.59 4.61
C LEU A 142 -11.08 -11.64 4.81
N ASP A 143 -10.86 -10.38 5.17
CA ASP A 143 -11.95 -9.46 5.49
C ASP A 143 -12.58 -8.79 4.27
N ASP A 144 -13.86 -8.47 4.43
CA ASP A 144 -14.62 -7.63 3.52
C ASP A 144 -15.02 -6.30 4.18
N LEU A 145 -15.34 -5.32 3.33
CA LEU A 145 -15.97 -4.09 3.78
C LEU A 145 -17.32 -4.35 4.46
N ALA A 146 -17.66 -3.54 5.46
CA ALA A 146 -18.93 -3.66 6.20
C ALA A 146 -20.17 -3.66 5.28
N THR A 147 -20.13 -2.92 4.17
CA THR A 147 -21.21 -2.91 3.17
C THR A 147 -21.39 -4.24 2.45
N VAL A 148 -20.30 -4.97 2.18
CA VAL A 148 -20.37 -6.33 1.63
C VAL A 148 -21.08 -7.25 2.60
N ALA A 149 -20.74 -7.18 3.90
CA ALA A 149 -21.41 -7.99 4.93
C ALA A 149 -22.93 -7.68 5.02
N ILE A 150 -23.34 -6.43 4.82
CA ILE A 150 -24.76 -6.05 4.73
C ILE A 150 -25.41 -6.73 3.51
N HIS A 151 -24.76 -6.67 2.34
CA HIS A 151 -25.30 -7.28 1.12
C HIS A 151 -25.33 -8.82 1.17
N GLN A 152 -24.33 -9.47 1.76
CA GLN A 152 -24.32 -10.92 1.98
C GLN A 152 -25.48 -11.36 2.87
N LYS A 153 -25.72 -10.66 3.99
CA LYS A 153 -26.86 -10.96 4.89
C LYS A 153 -28.23 -10.73 4.23
N ALA A 154 -28.30 -9.80 3.27
CA ALA A 154 -29.52 -9.51 2.53
C ALA A 154 -29.73 -10.43 1.31
N ALA A 155 -28.71 -11.18 0.89
CA ALA A 155 -28.79 -12.05 -0.28
C ALA A 155 -29.73 -13.24 0.00
N THR A 156 -30.64 -13.51 -0.94
CA THR A 156 -31.59 -14.64 -0.86
C THR A 156 -31.05 -15.90 -1.53
N GLU A 157 -29.95 -15.79 -2.28
CA GLU A 157 -29.34 -16.87 -3.04
C GLU A 157 -27.80 -16.77 -2.93
N PRO A 158 -27.09 -17.91 -2.97
CA PRO A 158 -25.62 -17.91 -2.99
C PRO A 158 -25.08 -17.34 -4.32
N PRO A 159 -23.80 -16.94 -4.37
CA PRO A 159 -23.19 -16.46 -5.60
C PRO A 159 -23.24 -17.48 -6.74
N LYS A 160 -23.62 -17.03 -7.94
CA LYS A 160 -23.85 -17.89 -9.12
C LYS A 160 -22.86 -17.59 -10.23
N ILE A 161 -22.48 -18.64 -10.97
CA ILE A 161 -21.66 -18.49 -12.16
C ILE A 161 -22.53 -17.96 -13.30
N ASP A 162 -22.08 -16.86 -13.91
CA ASP A 162 -22.64 -16.27 -15.12
C ASP A 162 -21.50 -16.07 -16.14
N GLY A 163 -21.38 -17.03 -17.06
CA GLY A 163 -20.28 -17.09 -18.01
C GLY A 163 -18.91 -17.16 -17.30
N ASN A 164 -18.11 -16.10 -17.45
CA ASN A 164 -16.80 -15.97 -16.81
C ASN A 164 -16.82 -15.17 -15.50
N ARG A 165 -18.01 -14.90 -14.96
CA ARG A 165 -18.20 -14.18 -13.70
C ARG A 165 -18.77 -15.12 -12.65
N LEU A 166 -18.39 -14.89 -11.41
CA LEU A 166 -19.14 -15.37 -10.25
C LEU A 166 -19.81 -14.16 -9.61
N VAL A 167 -21.13 -14.08 -9.69
CA VAL A 167 -21.91 -12.90 -9.30
C VAL A 167 -22.52 -13.13 -7.92
N GLY A 168 -22.24 -12.20 -7.01
CA GLY A 168 -22.74 -12.17 -5.64
C GLY A 168 -21.77 -11.42 -4.70
N PRO A 169 -22.29 -10.84 -3.61
CA PRO A 169 -21.47 -10.12 -2.64
C PRO A 169 -20.43 -11.04 -1.98
N GLY A 170 -19.23 -10.52 -1.71
CA GLY A 170 -18.13 -11.25 -1.07
C GLY A 170 -17.27 -12.08 -2.04
N THR A 171 -17.57 -12.04 -3.34
CA THR A 171 -16.83 -12.79 -4.36
C THR A 171 -15.54 -12.08 -4.78
N ASN A 172 -15.52 -10.74 -4.79
CA ASN A 172 -14.41 -9.98 -5.38
C ASN A 172 -13.13 -10.11 -4.56
N THR A 173 -13.17 -9.80 -3.26
CA THR A 173 -11.98 -9.89 -2.38
C THR A 173 -11.55 -11.34 -2.21
N SER A 174 -12.50 -12.23 -1.89
CA SER A 174 -12.25 -13.66 -1.66
C SER A 174 -11.62 -14.40 -2.85
N SER A 175 -11.70 -13.84 -4.06
CA SER A 175 -11.08 -14.41 -5.27
C SER A 175 -9.56 -14.55 -5.14
N THR A 176 -8.90 -13.71 -4.35
CA THR A 176 -7.45 -13.80 -4.14
C THR A 176 -7.08 -15.00 -3.27
N SER A 177 -7.85 -15.25 -2.20
CA SER A 177 -7.73 -16.45 -1.36
C SER A 177 -7.95 -17.73 -2.17
N ALA A 178 -8.96 -17.74 -3.05
CA ALA A 178 -9.19 -18.86 -3.97
C ALA A 178 -8.02 -19.05 -4.96
N ALA A 179 -7.46 -17.97 -5.49
CA ALA A 179 -6.35 -18.02 -6.44
C ALA A 179 -5.05 -18.57 -5.81
N ILE A 180 -4.67 -18.11 -4.61
CA ILE A 180 -3.45 -18.59 -3.95
C ILE A 180 -3.57 -20.07 -3.55
N LEU A 181 -4.77 -20.52 -3.16
CA LEU A 181 -5.03 -21.93 -2.84
C LEU A 181 -5.04 -22.81 -4.09
N ALA A 182 -5.57 -22.33 -5.21
CA ALA A 182 -5.49 -23.04 -6.48
C ALA A 182 -4.03 -23.20 -6.93
N ALA A 183 -3.22 -22.15 -6.78
CA ALA A 183 -1.80 -22.20 -7.08
C ALA A 183 -1.05 -23.21 -6.19
N ALA A 184 -1.30 -23.20 -4.88
CA ALA A 184 -0.72 -24.17 -3.95
C ALA A 184 -1.10 -25.61 -4.32
N ALA A 185 -2.38 -25.87 -4.57
CA ALA A 185 -2.88 -27.19 -4.97
C ALA A 185 -2.22 -27.69 -6.26
N ALA A 186 -2.04 -26.81 -7.24
CA ALA A 186 -1.37 -27.14 -8.50
C ALA A 186 0.10 -27.52 -8.31
N LEU A 187 0.85 -26.75 -7.51
CA LEU A 187 2.25 -27.04 -7.20
C LEU A 187 2.41 -28.38 -6.45
N ILE A 188 1.55 -28.63 -5.45
CA ILE A 188 1.56 -29.88 -4.69
C ILE A 188 1.21 -31.07 -5.58
N THR A 189 0.15 -30.96 -6.38
CA THR A 189 -0.29 -32.04 -7.28
C THR A 189 0.77 -32.40 -8.32
N ALA A 190 1.51 -31.40 -8.82
CA ALA A 190 2.62 -31.61 -9.73
C ALA A 190 3.89 -32.16 -9.06
N GLY A 191 3.92 -32.25 -7.72
CA GLY A 191 5.10 -32.71 -6.97
C GLY A 191 6.25 -31.71 -6.95
N PHE A 192 5.95 -30.40 -7.03
CA PHE A 192 6.97 -29.36 -7.01
C PHE A 192 7.62 -29.21 -5.63
N GLN A 193 8.93 -29.42 -5.55
CA GLN A 193 9.72 -29.25 -4.32
C GLN A 193 10.61 -28.00 -4.40
N PRO A 194 10.25 -26.90 -3.71
CA PRO A 194 11.00 -25.66 -3.76
C PRO A 194 12.29 -25.72 -2.91
N LYS A 195 13.23 -24.80 -3.16
CA LYS A 195 14.39 -24.57 -2.29
C LYS A 195 14.00 -23.84 -1.01
N HIS A 196 13.16 -22.81 -1.11
CA HIS A 196 12.66 -22.02 0.01
C HIS A 196 11.24 -22.43 0.32
N ASP A 197 10.82 -22.34 1.58
CA ASP A 197 9.42 -22.55 1.95
C ASP A 197 8.53 -21.59 1.15
N LEU A 198 7.45 -22.13 0.59
CA LEU A 198 6.37 -21.32 0.02
C LEU A 198 5.26 -21.26 1.04
N VAL A 199 5.10 -20.10 1.66
CA VAL A 199 4.10 -19.85 2.69
C VAL A 199 2.90 -19.20 2.02
N PHE A 200 1.73 -19.80 2.19
CA PHE A 200 0.46 -19.26 1.73
C PHE A 200 -0.33 -18.82 2.95
N ALA A 201 -0.60 -17.52 3.05
CA ALA A 201 -1.32 -16.92 4.16
C ALA A 201 -2.54 -16.16 3.65
N ALA A 202 -3.66 -16.28 4.37
CA ALA A 202 -4.77 -15.35 4.24
C ALA A 202 -4.91 -14.60 5.58
N VAL A 203 -4.79 -13.28 5.54
CA VAL A 203 -4.69 -12.44 6.74
C VAL A 203 -5.97 -11.69 7.05
N ALA A 204 -6.20 -11.43 8.33
CA ALA A 204 -7.36 -10.68 8.81
C ALA A 204 -7.09 -9.17 8.92
N GLN A 205 -8.18 -8.40 9.02
CA GLN A 205 -8.18 -6.98 9.35
C GLN A 205 -7.29 -6.12 8.45
N GLU A 206 -7.29 -6.36 7.14
CA GLU A 206 -6.60 -5.51 6.17
C GLU A 206 -7.23 -4.11 6.15
N GLU A 207 -8.57 -4.04 6.15
CA GLU A 207 -9.32 -2.78 6.04
C GLU A 207 -9.31 -1.95 7.34
N THR A 208 -8.82 -2.52 8.47
CA THR A 208 -8.88 -1.90 9.81
C THR A 208 -7.52 -1.75 10.49
N GLY A 209 -6.43 -1.81 9.71
CA GLY A 209 -5.09 -1.49 10.21
C GLY A 209 -4.02 -2.53 9.93
N LEU A 210 -4.28 -3.51 9.05
CA LEU A 210 -3.32 -4.54 8.66
C LEU A 210 -2.91 -5.45 9.85
N VAL A 211 -3.80 -5.68 10.81
CA VAL A 211 -3.46 -6.35 12.09
C VAL A 211 -2.95 -7.77 11.83
N GLY A 212 -3.64 -8.52 10.96
CA GLY A 212 -3.23 -9.88 10.58
C GLY A 212 -1.86 -9.90 9.91
N MET A 213 -1.60 -8.96 9.01
CA MET A 213 -0.31 -8.83 8.34
C MET A 213 0.82 -8.44 9.29
N GLN A 214 0.56 -7.63 10.33
CA GLN A 214 1.57 -7.32 11.35
C GLN A 214 1.97 -8.57 12.14
N ALA A 215 1.01 -9.41 12.54
CA ALA A 215 1.28 -10.68 13.20
C ALA A 215 2.05 -11.65 12.29
N LEU A 216 1.63 -11.79 11.02
CA LEU A 216 2.32 -12.61 10.03
C LEU A 216 3.75 -12.12 9.80
N TYR A 217 3.97 -10.80 9.70
CA TYR A 217 5.30 -10.24 9.54
C TYR A 217 6.20 -10.59 10.72
N GLU A 218 5.73 -10.41 11.96
CA GLU A 218 6.50 -10.72 13.16
C GLU A 218 6.93 -12.20 13.20
N GLN A 219 6.05 -13.11 12.78
CA GLN A 219 6.35 -14.53 12.72
C GLN A 219 7.39 -14.89 11.65
N TYR A 220 7.46 -14.15 10.54
CA TYR A 220 8.27 -14.51 9.37
C TYR A 220 9.47 -13.57 9.08
N LYS A 221 9.62 -12.44 9.78
CA LYS A 221 10.61 -11.39 9.47
C LYS A 221 12.06 -11.88 9.34
N ASP A 222 12.46 -12.89 10.10
CA ASP A 222 13.84 -13.41 10.09
C ASP A 222 14.12 -14.43 8.98
N ARG A 223 13.06 -15.05 8.44
CA ARG A 223 13.11 -16.10 7.40
C ARG A 223 12.62 -15.65 6.03
N ALA A 224 11.76 -14.64 5.96
CA ALA A 224 11.18 -14.17 4.71
C ALA A 224 12.22 -13.45 3.83
N ILE A 225 12.43 -13.96 2.62
CA ILE A 225 13.18 -13.29 1.56
C ILE A 225 12.32 -12.18 0.96
N GLY A 226 11.01 -12.42 0.86
CA GLY A 226 10.07 -11.39 0.48
C GLY A 226 8.60 -11.80 0.63
N PHE A 227 7.74 -10.79 0.62
CA PHE A 227 6.29 -10.93 0.71
C PHE A 227 5.63 -10.55 -0.63
N ILE A 228 4.60 -11.30 -1.01
CA ILE A 228 3.84 -11.11 -2.23
C ILE A 228 2.37 -10.96 -1.83
N ASP A 229 1.87 -9.73 -1.82
CA ASP A 229 0.48 -9.43 -1.53
C ASP A 229 -0.36 -9.57 -2.81
N VAL A 230 -1.19 -10.61 -2.85
CA VAL A 230 -1.95 -11.01 -4.04
C VAL A 230 -3.31 -10.32 -4.04
N LEU A 231 -3.41 -9.30 -4.89
CA LEU A 231 -4.58 -8.40 -5.00
C LEU A 231 -5.25 -8.49 -6.38
N GLY A 232 -4.81 -9.38 -7.27
CA GLY A 232 -5.28 -9.52 -8.64
C GLY A 232 -4.25 -10.08 -9.61
N ASP A 233 -4.54 -9.99 -10.92
CA ASP A 233 -3.83 -10.72 -11.99
C ASP A 233 -2.39 -10.25 -12.31
N GLY A 234 -1.87 -9.25 -11.60
CA GLY A 234 -0.50 -8.74 -11.77
C GLY A 234 -0.34 -7.71 -12.89
N ARG A 235 -1.44 -7.16 -13.44
CA ARG A 235 -1.38 -6.02 -14.37
C ARG A 235 -0.90 -4.72 -13.70
N ARG A 236 -0.98 -4.66 -12.38
CA ARG A 236 -0.38 -3.59 -11.58
C ARG A 236 0.58 -4.25 -10.59
N ILE A 237 1.81 -3.77 -10.54
CA ILE A 237 2.82 -4.27 -9.62
C ILE A 237 3.31 -3.09 -8.81
N SER A 238 3.09 -3.12 -7.49
CA SER A 238 3.63 -2.10 -6.59
C SER A 238 4.82 -2.68 -5.83
N PHE A 239 5.94 -1.96 -5.77
CA PHE A 239 7.15 -2.38 -5.03
C PHE A 239 7.56 -1.42 -3.92
N GLY A 240 6.87 -0.28 -3.82
CA GLY A 240 7.03 0.70 -2.75
C GLY A 240 5.67 0.98 -2.13
N ALA A 241 5.69 1.46 -0.90
CA ALA A 241 4.51 1.64 -0.07
C ALA A 241 4.37 3.11 0.33
N ILE A 242 3.17 3.68 0.19
CA ILE A 242 2.89 4.99 0.78
C ILE A 242 2.55 4.81 2.25
N GLY A 243 3.29 5.47 3.12
CA GLY A 243 2.96 5.55 4.54
C GLY A 243 1.76 6.46 4.72
N ILE A 244 0.85 6.09 5.62
CA ILE A 244 -0.40 6.81 5.88
C ILE A 244 -0.59 6.86 7.39
N HIS A 245 -0.43 8.04 7.98
CA HIS A 245 -0.62 8.25 9.41
C HIS A 245 -1.83 9.16 9.62
N TRP A 246 -2.87 8.58 10.19
CA TRP A 246 -4.09 9.27 10.58
C TRP A 246 -4.08 9.51 12.08
N TRP A 247 -4.22 10.78 12.45
CA TRP A 247 -4.26 11.24 13.81
C TRP A 247 -5.57 11.97 14.11
N LYS A 248 -6.01 11.87 15.36
CA LYS A 248 -7.06 12.67 15.94
C LYS A 248 -6.43 13.69 16.89
N ILE A 249 -6.53 14.97 16.55
CA ILE A 249 -6.05 16.04 17.42
C ILE A 249 -7.21 16.50 18.29
N ILE A 250 -7.14 16.23 19.59
CA ILE A 250 -8.19 16.53 20.57
C ILE A 250 -7.84 17.81 21.31
N ALA A 251 -8.79 18.74 21.35
CA ALA A 251 -8.69 19.99 22.06
C ALA A 251 -9.61 19.98 23.29
N THR A 252 -9.08 20.34 24.46
CA THR A 252 -9.85 20.39 25.71
C THR A 252 -9.54 21.67 26.50
N GLY A 253 -10.57 22.30 27.06
CA GLY A 253 -10.44 23.50 27.87
C GLY A 253 -11.72 23.83 28.65
N PRO A 254 -11.73 24.92 29.44
CA PRO A 254 -12.90 25.28 30.23
C PRO A 254 -14.05 25.77 29.33
N PRO A 255 -15.30 25.33 29.58
CA PRO A 255 -16.48 25.91 28.93
C PRO A 255 -16.73 27.34 29.43
N GLY A 256 -17.55 28.11 28.72
CA GLY A 256 -17.91 29.45 29.18
C GLY A 256 -18.85 30.22 28.26
N HIS A 257 -19.47 31.29 28.75
CA HIS A 257 -20.32 32.14 27.92
C HIS A 257 -19.48 33.02 26.99
N SER A 258 -19.93 33.22 25.75
CA SER A 258 -19.26 34.09 24.76
C SER A 258 -19.04 35.55 25.21
N LEU A 259 -19.84 36.09 26.15
CA LEU A 259 -19.66 37.43 26.71
C LEU A 259 -18.35 37.58 27.48
N SER A 260 -17.79 36.48 27.99
CA SER A 260 -16.46 36.48 28.62
C SER A 260 -15.32 36.64 27.62
N GLY A 261 -15.59 36.48 26.30
CA GLY A 261 -14.64 36.75 25.21
C GLY A 261 -13.30 36.02 25.30
N GLY A 262 -12.44 36.17 24.29
CA GLY A 262 -11.02 35.82 24.39
C GLY A 262 -10.69 34.36 24.76
N LEU A 263 -9.45 34.19 25.23
CA LEU A 263 -8.87 32.92 25.66
C LEU A 263 -9.14 32.67 27.16
N PRO A 264 -9.17 31.41 27.61
CA PRO A 264 -9.10 30.18 26.81
C PRO A 264 -10.36 29.95 25.95
N ASN A 265 -10.14 29.36 24.76
CA ASN A 265 -11.22 29.01 23.82
C ASN A 265 -10.78 27.86 22.89
N VAL A 266 -11.45 26.71 22.98
CA VAL A 266 -11.16 25.50 22.19
C VAL A 266 -11.17 25.77 20.69
N ASN A 267 -12.14 26.54 20.18
CA ASN A 267 -12.26 26.81 18.75
C ASN A 267 -11.10 27.67 18.24
N GLN A 268 -10.59 28.59 19.07
CA GLN A 268 -9.40 29.37 18.73
C GLN A 268 -8.14 28.51 18.75
N GLY A 269 -8.01 27.58 19.71
CA GLY A 269 -6.92 26.60 19.74
C GLY A 269 -6.90 25.72 18.49
N ILE A 270 -8.06 25.15 18.12
CA ILE A 270 -8.22 24.35 16.89
C ILE A 270 -7.89 25.17 15.64
N ALA A 271 -8.44 26.38 15.50
CA ALA A 271 -8.20 27.21 14.33
C ALA A 271 -6.70 27.55 14.14
N ARG A 272 -6.00 27.90 15.23
CA ARG A 272 -4.55 28.15 15.20
C ARG A 272 -3.76 26.89 14.85
N ALA A 273 -4.15 25.74 15.41
CA ALA A 273 -3.49 24.46 15.12
C ALA A 273 -3.60 24.10 13.63
N VAL A 274 -4.82 24.16 13.08
CA VAL A 274 -5.04 23.86 11.66
C VAL A 274 -4.24 24.83 10.77
N ASP A 275 -4.29 26.14 11.04
CA ASP A 275 -3.58 27.15 10.26
C ASP A 275 -2.06 26.92 10.28
N ARG A 276 -1.46 26.74 11.47
CA ARG A 276 0.00 26.55 11.58
C ARG A 276 0.47 25.22 11.00
N ILE A 277 -0.26 24.13 11.23
CA ILE A 277 0.08 22.81 10.69
C ILE A 277 0.05 22.83 9.16
N LEU A 278 -0.96 23.47 8.55
CA LEU A 278 -1.08 23.54 7.09
C LEU A 278 -0.10 24.53 6.44
N GLN A 279 0.50 25.43 7.22
CA GLN A 279 1.58 26.33 6.77
C GLN A 279 2.98 25.72 6.90
N LEU A 280 3.12 24.52 7.50
CA LEU A 280 4.42 23.86 7.57
C LEU A 280 4.97 23.59 6.15
N PRO A 281 6.26 23.86 5.87
CA PRO A 281 6.83 23.83 4.52
C PRO A 281 7.04 22.41 3.95
N HIS A 282 6.53 21.38 4.65
CA HIS A 282 6.87 19.98 4.40
C HIS A 282 6.42 19.44 3.03
N PRO A 283 5.22 19.75 2.50
CA PRO A 283 4.81 19.23 1.20
C PRO A 283 5.70 19.69 0.03
N GLU A 284 6.17 20.94 0.06
CA GLU A 284 7.07 21.49 -0.97
C GLU A 284 8.51 20.97 -0.80
N THR A 285 8.99 20.95 0.45
CA THR A 285 10.36 20.50 0.79
C THR A 285 10.60 19.04 0.44
N TYR A 286 9.56 18.20 0.56
CA TYR A 286 9.63 16.75 0.36
C TYR A 286 8.76 16.29 -0.82
N SER A 287 8.69 17.09 -1.87
CA SER A 287 7.91 16.79 -3.08
C SER A 287 8.33 15.47 -3.76
N ASP A 288 9.62 15.12 -3.69
CA ASP A 288 10.17 13.86 -4.23
C ASP A 288 9.63 12.60 -3.51
N SER A 289 9.28 12.71 -2.23
CA SER A 289 8.61 11.65 -1.47
C SER A 289 7.08 11.73 -1.51
N ARG A 290 6.54 12.65 -2.34
CA ARG A 290 5.09 12.85 -2.54
C ARG A 290 4.35 13.08 -1.23
N THR A 291 4.94 13.92 -0.40
CA THR A 291 4.46 14.20 0.95
C THR A 291 3.20 15.05 0.92
N VAL A 292 2.18 14.65 1.68
CA VAL A 292 0.90 15.34 1.80
C VAL A 292 0.50 15.45 3.27
N ILE A 293 -0.02 16.62 3.66
CA ILE A 293 -0.68 16.87 4.94
C ILE A 293 -2.08 17.38 4.65
N ASN A 294 -3.10 16.85 5.35
CA ASN A 294 -4.49 17.23 5.12
C ASN A 294 -5.34 17.16 6.41
N VAL A 295 -6.36 18.02 6.49
CA VAL A 295 -7.38 18.04 7.55
C VAL A 295 -8.76 17.91 6.90
N SER A 296 -9.43 16.78 7.09
CA SER A 296 -10.74 16.49 6.48
C SER A 296 -11.91 16.65 7.44
N VAL A 297 -11.68 16.48 8.74
CA VAL A 297 -12.72 16.54 9.77
C VAL A 297 -12.34 17.59 10.79
N LEU A 298 -13.29 18.45 11.16
CA LEU A 298 -13.16 19.44 12.22
C LEU A 298 -14.51 19.54 12.94
N GLN A 299 -14.52 19.32 14.26
CA GLN A 299 -15.74 19.31 15.07
C GLN A 299 -15.52 20.04 16.40
N SER A 300 -16.40 20.99 16.74
CA SER A 300 -16.43 21.65 18.05
C SER A 300 -17.71 22.46 18.25
N GLY A 301 -18.24 22.46 19.48
CA GLY A 301 -19.40 23.25 19.86
C GLY A 301 -20.74 22.81 19.26
N SER A 302 -21.81 23.28 19.88
CA SER A 302 -23.19 23.02 19.46
C SER A 302 -24.16 24.18 19.74
N VAL A 303 -23.69 25.24 20.43
CA VAL A 303 -24.50 26.38 20.89
C VAL A 303 -23.72 27.67 20.65
N PHE A 304 -24.32 28.66 20.00
CA PHE A 304 -23.65 29.89 19.55
C PHE A 304 -23.03 30.73 20.67
N ASN A 305 -23.69 30.87 21.82
CA ASN A 305 -23.23 31.71 22.93
C ASN A 305 -22.40 30.94 23.97
N HIS A 306 -21.95 29.72 23.65
CA HIS A 306 -21.19 28.86 24.54
C HIS A 306 -19.85 28.47 23.91
N LYS A 307 -18.75 28.75 24.62
CA LYS A 307 -17.42 28.22 24.33
C LYS A 307 -17.45 26.72 24.64
N PRO A 308 -17.11 25.84 23.68
CA PRO A 308 -17.07 24.42 23.96
C PRO A 308 -15.92 24.06 24.90
N SER A 309 -16.15 23.04 25.72
CA SER A 309 -15.10 22.43 26.55
C SER A 309 -14.23 21.44 25.77
N THR A 310 -14.71 20.96 24.61
CA THR A 310 -14.01 19.97 23.78
C THR A 310 -14.26 20.19 22.30
N GLY A 311 -13.30 19.75 21.50
CA GLY A 311 -13.39 19.67 20.04
C GLY A 311 -12.25 18.80 19.51
N TRP A 312 -12.27 18.49 18.22
CA TRP A 312 -11.19 17.74 17.60
C TRP A 312 -11.13 17.99 16.09
N PHE A 313 -10.00 17.67 15.48
CA PHE A 313 -9.84 17.61 14.04
C PHE A 313 -8.96 16.42 13.60
N SER A 314 -9.12 15.99 12.35
CA SER A 314 -8.32 14.91 11.78
C SER A 314 -7.01 15.45 11.21
N LEU A 315 -5.95 14.68 11.25
CA LEU A 315 -4.70 14.96 10.55
C LEU A 315 -4.27 13.73 9.74
N ASP A 316 -4.17 13.89 8.42
CA ASP A 316 -3.75 12.86 7.47
C ASP A 316 -2.38 13.24 6.91
N ILE A 317 -1.36 12.47 7.27
CA ILE A 317 0.02 12.61 6.77
C ILE A 317 0.34 11.42 5.88
N ARG A 318 0.80 11.69 4.66
CA ARG A 318 1.24 10.64 3.73
C ARG A 318 2.60 10.96 3.18
N SER A 319 3.45 9.93 3.03
CA SER A 319 4.75 10.06 2.35
C SER A 319 5.26 8.71 1.87
N LEU A 320 6.12 8.71 0.86
CA LEU A 320 6.93 7.56 0.48
C LEU A 320 8.18 7.38 1.36
N ASP A 321 8.43 8.30 2.30
CA ASP A 321 9.53 8.21 3.26
C ASP A 321 9.00 8.33 4.70
N ASN A 322 9.09 7.25 5.47
CA ASN A 322 8.65 7.25 6.88
C ASN A 322 9.43 8.25 7.74
N LYS A 323 10.69 8.55 7.39
CA LYS A 323 11.46 9.58 8.13
C LYS A 323 10.83 10.94 7.97
N VAL A 324 10.30 11.25 6.78
CA VAL A 324 9.58 12.51 6.53
C VAL A 324 8.30 12.57 7.35
N ILE A 325 7.55 11.47 7.47
CA ILE A 325 6.36 11.40 8.33
C ILE A 325 6.75 11.72 9.79
N GLN A 326 7.80 11.10 10.32
CA GLN A 326 8.29 11.33 11.69
C GLN A 326 8.73 12.79 11.91
N ILE A 327 9.40 13.40 10.93
CA ILE A 327 9.79 14.82 10.99
C ILE A 327 8.56 15.72 11.08
N ILE A 328 7.54 15.46 10.26
CA ILE A 328 6.28 16.23 10.26
C ILE A 328 5.57 16.08 11.60
N GLU A 329 5.46 14.86 12.11
CA GLU A 329 4.80 14.58 13.40
C GLU A 329 5.49 15.31 14.55
N THR A 330 6.83 15.32 14.54
CA THR A 330 7.61 16.07 15.54
C THR A 330 7.33 17.58 15.45
N ALA A 331 7.27 18.14 14.23
CA ALA A 331 6.95 19.55 14.02
C ALA A 331 5.51 19.89 14.46
N VAL A 332 4.55 19.02 14.14
CA VAL A 332 3.15 19.15 14.58
C VAL A 332 3.08 19.15 16.11
N GLN A 333 3.73 18.21 16.79
CA GLN A 333 3.74 18.15 18.25
C GLN A 333 4.31 19.43 18.88
N ALA A 334 5.36 20.00 18.30
CA ALA A 334 5.93 21.27 18.75
C ALA A 334 4.94 22.43 18.61
N GLU A 335 4.23 22.53 17.47
CA GLU A 335 3.19 23.53 17.26
C GLU A 335 2.01 23.38 18.24
N LEU A 336 1.54 22.15 18.46
CA LEU A 336 0.46 21.88 19.41
C LEU A 336 0.84 22.31 20.84
N LEU A 337 2.09 22.09 21.25
CA LEU A 337 2.61 22.53 22.55
C LEU A 337 2.64 24.06 22.65
N GLN A 338 3.17 24.75 21.63
CA GLN A 338 3.23 26.20 21.61
C GLN A 338 1.83 26.82 21.65
N ILE A 339 0.90 26.32 20.84
CA ILE A 339 -0.49 26.80 20.81
C ILE A 339 -1.17 26.54 22.16
N SER A 340 -0.88 25.40 22.80
CA SER A 340 -1.43 25.10 24.13
C SER A 340 -1.00 26.15 25.16
N GLN A 341 0.26 26.58 25.14
CA GLN A 341 0.77 27.64 26.01
C GLN A 341 0.14 29.01 25.70
N GLU A 342 -0.02 29.36 24.43
CA GLU A 342 -0.60 30.64 24.00
C GLU A 342 -2.09 30.75 24.32
N THR A 343 -2.83 29.63 24.26
CA THR A 343 -4.30 29.62 24.32
C THR A 343 -4.87 29.13 25.64
N GLY A 344 -4.08 28.44 26.46
CA GLY A 344 -4.56 27.75 27.66
C GLY A 344 -5.48 26.55 27.34
N ILE A 345 -5.45 26.05 26.10
CA ILE A 345 -6.18 24.85 25.66
C ILE A 345 -5.20 23.69 25.61
N THR A 346 -5.62 22.52 26.10
CA THR A 346 -4.82 21.29 25.93
C THR A 346 -5.08 20.73 24.55
N LEU A 347 -4.02 20.53 23.76
CA LEU A 347 -4.07 19.84 22.47
C LEU A 347 -3.31 18.51 22.56
N THR A 348 -4.01 17.40 22.35
CA THR A 348 -3.46 16.04 22.40
C THR A 348 -3.55 15.39 21.03
N MET A 349 -2.49 14.71 20.61
CA MET A 349 -2.42 13.99 19.34
C MET A 349 -2.55 12.49 19.59
N GLU A 350 -3.67 11.90 19.17
CA GLU A 350 -3.97 10.47 19.35
C GLU A 350 -3.93 9.75 18.00
N ALA A 351 -3.21 8.63 17.93
CA ALA A 351 -3.14 7.82 16.72
C ALA A 351 -4.51 7.20 16.44
N PHE A 352 -5.03 7.39 15.23
CA PHE A 352 -6.21 6.67 14.75
C PHE A 352 -5.78 5.42 13.98
N GLN A 353 -4.87 5.58 13.03
CA GLN A 353 -4.27 4.47 12.27
C GLN A 353 -2.90 4.88 11.73
N LEU A 354 -1.90 4.03 11.93
CA LEU A 354 -0.52 4.27 11.46
C LEU A 354 -0.11 3.14 10.52
N THR A 355 -0.31 3.36 9.22
CA THR A 355 0.12 2.42 8.19
C THR A 355 1.57 2.74 7.81
N PRO A 356 2.51 1.81 8.02
CA PRO A 356 3.90 2.04 7.65
C PRO A 356 4.03 2.14 6.12
N GLY A 357 5.07 2.80 5.63
CA GLY A 357 5.38 2.83 4.20
C GLY A 357 6.87 2.90 3.95
N GLY A 358 7.28 3.31 2.76
CA GLY A 358 8.69 3.48 2.46
C GLY A 358 9.08 3.00 1.07
N GLN A 359 10.38 3.07 0.84
CA GLN A 359 11.07 2.57 -0.35
C GLN A 359 12.25 1.72 0.09
N ILE A 360 12.48 0.60 -0.60
CA ILE A 360 13.69 -0.19 -0.44
C ILE A 360 14.64 0.15 -1.60
N PRO A 361 15.87 0.62 -1.33
CA PRO A 361 16.83 0.93 -2.38
C PRO A 361 17.04 -0.25 -3.34
N GLY A 362 16.98 0.02 -4.65
CA GLY A 362 17.13 -1.00 -5.69
C GLY A 362 15.92 -1.92 -5.90
N ALA A 363 14.83 -1.78 -5.13
CA ALA A 363 13.66 -2.68 -5.23
C ALA A 363 13.07 -2.77 -6.65
N ARG A 364 13.05 -1.67 -7.41
CA ARG A 364 12.57 -1.66 -8.80
C ARG A 364 13.31 -2.66 -9.70
N MET A 365 14.61 -2.82 -9.47
CA MET A 365 15.50 -3.73 -10.22
C MET A 365 15.68 -5.09 -9.51
N SER A 366 15.05 -5.29 -8.36
CA SER A 366 15.11 -6.55 -7.65
C SER A 366 14.50 -7.67 -8.47
N ARG A 367 15.02 -8.88 -8.25
CA ARG A 367 14.52 -10.08 -8.92
C ARG A 367 13.04 -10.33 -8.67
N LEU A 368 12.53 -9.99 -7.48
CA LEU A 368 11.11 -10.12 -7.15
C LEU A 368 10.24 -9.29 -8.11
N VAL A 369 10.59 -8.01 -8.32
CA VAL A 369 9.83 -7.10 -9.19
C VAL A 369 9.98 -7.47 -10.67
N THR A 370 11.22 -7.71 -11.13
CA THR A 370 11.46 -8.00 -12.55
C THR A 370 10.87 -9.34 -12.99
N THR A 371 10.85 -10.34 -12.10
CA THR A 371 10.20 -11.63 -12.36
C THR A 371 8.68 -11.48 -12.44
N ALA A 372 8.05 -10.79 -11.50
CA ALA A 372 6.60 -10.54 -11.54
C ALA A 372 6.19 -9.75 -12.81
N GLU A 373 6.98 -8.76 -13.22
CA GLU A 373 6.75 -8.01 -14.46
C GLU A 373 6.86 -8.91 -15.70
N ALA A 374 7.87 -9.77 -15.75
CA ALA A 374 8.06 -10.71 -16.86
C ALA A 374 6.94 -11.75 -16.94
N ILE A 375 6.46 -12.26 -15.80
CA ILE A 375 5.32 -13.19 -15.73
C ILE A 375 4.04 -12.52 -16.22
N ALA A 376 3.74 -11.30 -15.78
CA ALA A 376 2.54 -10.58 -16.23
C ALA A 376 2.51 -10.47 -17.77
N LYS A 377 3.63 -10.10 -18.38
CA LYS A 377 3.80 -10.05 -19.84
C LYS A 377 3.67 -11.42 -20.52
N TYR A 378 4.27 -12.46 -19.94
CA TYR A 378 4.11 -13.84 -20.43
C TYR A 378 2.64 -14.29 -20.43
N LEU A 379 1.88 -13.88 -19.41
CA LEU A 379 0.43 -14.13 -19.30
C LEU A 379 -0.43 -13.19 -20.18
N GLY A 380 0.18 -12.44 -21.10
CA GLY A 380 -0.50 -11.58 -22.06
C GLY A 380 -1.00 -10.26 -21.48
N LEU A 381 -0.41 -9.78 -20.38
CA LEU A 381 -0.75 -8.48 -19.77
C LEU A 381 0.30 -7.42 -20.11
N GLU A 382 -0.12 -6.16 -20.10
CA GLU A 382 0.78 -5.01 -20.10
C GLU A 382 0.88 -4.46 -18.68
N PRO A 383 1.87 -4.87 -17.87
CA PRO A 383 1.94 -4.48 -16.47
C PRO A 383 2.39 -3.03 -16.31
N THR A 384 1.78 -2.35 -15.34
CA THR A 384 2.28 -1.07 -14.83
C THR A 384 3.01 -1.31 -13.52
N VAL A 385 4.24 -0.77 -13.40
CA VAL A 385 5.06 -0.93 -12.20
C VAL A 385 5.10 0.41 -11.46
N SER A 386 4.76 0.39 -10.17
CA SER A 386 4.65 1.58 -9.34
C SER A 386 5.48 1.46 -8.06
N ASN A 387 6.11 2.57 -7.67
CA ASN A 387 6.74 2.69 -6.35
C ASN A 387 5.73 3.06 -5.26
N ARG A 388 4.43 3.00 -5.57
CA ARG A 388 3.34 3.43 -4.70
C ARG A 388 2.24 2.36 -4.69
N GLY A 389 2.08 1.70 -3.56
CA GLY A 389 0.86 0.97 -3.22
C GLY A 389 0.52 1.13 -1.74
N SER A 390 -0.63 0.59 -1.37
CA SER A 390 -1.23 0.67 -0.04
C SER A 390 -2.03 -0.59 0.17
N SER A 391 -1.48 -1.54 0.92
CA SER A 391 -2.07 -2.86 1.22
C SER A 391 -1.21 -3.60 2.25
N ASN A 392 -1.39 -4.91 2.44
CA ASN A 392 -0.57 -5.73 3.36
C ASN A 392 0.94 -5.58 3.16
N MET A 393 1.41 -5.42 1.91
CA MET A 393 2.85 -5.25 1.62
C MET A 393 3.50 -4.05 2.33
N ASN A 394 2.70 -3.07 2.77
CA ASN A 394 3.17 -1.90 3.53
C ASN A 394 3.94 -2.31 4.79
N VAL A 395 3.45 -3.32 5.50
CA VAL A 395 4.08 -3.81 6.74
C VAL A 395 5.49 -4.32 6.47
N ALA A 396 5.66 -5.13 5.42
CA ALA A 396 6.97 -5.67 5.06
C ALA A 396 7.93 -4.58 4.56
N ILE A 397 7.48 -3.72 3.65
CA ILE A 397 8.31 -2.64 3.06
C ILE A 397 8.75 -1.65 4.14
N GLY A 398 7.83 -1.24 5.02
CA GLY A 398 8.13 -0.26 6.06
C GLY A 398 9.07 -0.77 7.15
N ASN A 399 9.21 -2.10 7.27
CA ASN A 399 10.19 -2.74 8.14
C ASN A 399 11.44 -3.25 7.39
N GLY A 400 11.57 -2.93 6.10
CA GLY A 400 12.80 -3.17 5.31
C GLY A 400 12.88 -4.54 4.64
N THR A 401 11.83 -5.36 4.65
CA THR A 401 11.79 -6.63 3.90
C THR A 401 11.20 -6.40 2.51
N PRO A 402 11.85 -6.89 1.42
CA PRO A 402 11.31 -6.78 0.08
C PRO A 402 9.87 -7.30 -0.03
N ALA A 403 8.98 -6.52 -0.66
CA ALA A 403 7.64 -6.99 -0.95
C ALA A 403 7.09 -6.38 -2.24
N ILE A 404 6.11 -7.07 -2.83
CA ILE A 404 5.34 -6.56 -3.95
C ILE A 404 3.84 -6.77 -3.74
N GLY A 405 3.04 -5.89 -4.32
CA GLY A 405 1.60 -6.05 -4.47
C GLY A 405 1.26 -6.40 -5.91
N LEU A 406 0.64 -7.55 -6.13
CA LEU A 406 0.12 -7.98 -7.44
C LEU A 406 -1.33 -7.52 -7.57
N GLY A 407 -1.53 -6.31 -8.07
CA GLY A 407 -2.85 -5.76 -8.36
C GLY A 407 -3.32 -6.04 -9.78
N GLY A 408 -4.61 -5.83 -10.04
CA GLY A 408 -5.17 -6.06 -11.36
C GLY A 408 -6.67 -6.31 -11.33
N SER A 409 -7.18 -6.98 -12.35
CA SER A 409 -8.60 -7.37 -12.37
C SER A 409 -8.86 -8.42 -11.30
N ARG A 410 -9.93 -8.21 -10.51
CA ARG A 410 -10.56 -9.23 -9.66
C ARG A 410 -12.03 -9.44 -10.00
N GLY A 411 -12.62 -8.56 -10.81
CA GLY A 411 -14.05 -8.41 -11.00
C GLY A 411 -14.49 -6.96 -10.76
N GLY A 412 -15.78 -6.73 -10.52
CA GLY A 412 -16.37 -5.40 -10.45
C GLY A 412 -17.45 -5.24 -9.38
N ASP A 413 -17.99 -4.03 -9.28
CA ASP A 413 -19.05 -3.64 -8.34
C ASP A 413 -18.73 -3.97 -6.87
N ARG A 414 -17.45 -3.87 -6.48
CA ARG A 414 -17.00 -4.07 -5.10
C ARG A 414 -17.88 -3.26 -4.15
N ALA A 415 -18.27 -3.87 -3.03
CA ALA A 415 -19.11 -3.27 -2.00
C ALA A 415 -20.58 -3.05 -2.39
N GLN A 416 -21.05 -3.58 -3.52
CA GLN A 416 -22.45 -3.54 -3.95
C GLN A 416 -23.08 -4.94 -3.92
N SER A 417 -24.41 -5.02 -4.01
CA SER A 417 -25.12 -6.30 -4.14
C SER A 417 -24.84 -7.00 -5.48
N SER A 418 -24.48 -6.26 -6.52
CA SER A 418 -24.09 -6.78 -7.85
C SER A 418 -22.61 -7.14 -7.97
N GLU A 419 -21.87 -7.13 -6.85
CA GLU A 419 -20.46 -7.50 -6.83
C GLU A 419 -20.22 -8.83 -7.56
N TRP A 420 -19.12 -8.90 -8.30
CA TRP A 420 -18.75 -10.13 -9.00
C TRP A 420 -17.24 -10.31 -9.05
N ALA A 421 -16.82 -11.57 -9.14
CA ALA A 421 -15.45 -11.97 -9.40
C ALA A 421 -15.24 -12.39 -10.87
N ASP A 422 -14.11 -11.99 -11.45
CA ASP A 422 -13.67 -12.42 -12.77
C ASP A 422 -12.94 -13.76 -12.65
N ILE A 423 -13.59 -14.85 -13.05
CA ILE A 423 -13.03 -16.21 -12.96
C ILE A 423 -11.76 -16.33 -13.81
N THR A 424 -11.71 -15.67 -14.97
CA THR A 424 -10.52 -15.70 -15.84
C THR A 424 -9.36 -14.95 -15.21
N ALA A 425 -9.60 -13.79 -14.59
CA ALA A 425 -8.57 -13.05 -13.87
C ALA A 425 -8.10 -13.79 -12.61
N MET A 426 -9.00 -14.46 -11.88
CA MET A 426 -8.66 -15.30 -10.73
C MET A 426 -7.72 -16.44 -11.15
N MET A 427 -8.04 -17.17 -12.23
CA MET A 427 -7.16 -18.25 -12.70
C MET A 427 -5.83 -17.73 -13.23
N ARG A 428 -5.81 -16.56 -13.90
CA ARG A 428 -4.55 -15.91 -14.30
C ARG A 428 -3.72 -15.48 -13.10
N THR A 429 -4.35 -15.03 -12.02
CA THR A 429 -3.70 -14.74 -10.74
C THR A 429 -3.03 -16.00 -10.18
N ALA A 430 -3.74 -17.14 -10.18
CA ALA A 430 -3.18 -18.41 -9.76
C ALA A 430 -1.98 -18.83 -10.64
N SER A 431 -2.06 -18.70 -11.97
CA SER A 431 -0.94 -18.97 -12.87
C SER A 431 0.26 -18.06 -12.60
N HIS A 432 0.01 -16.78 -12.29
CA HIS A 432 1.07 -15.84 -11.90
C HIS A 432 1.77 -16.33 -10.63
N VAL A 433 1.01 -16.70 -9.60
CA VAL A 433 1.55 -17.22 -8.34
C VAL A 433 2.35 -18.51 -8.56
N VAL A 434 1.87 -19.46 -9.36
CA VAL A 434 2.61 -20.69 -9.71
C VAL A 434 3.96 -20.36 -10.35
N LEU A 435 3.99 -19.52 -11.38
CA LEU A 435 5.22 -19.15 -12.08
C LEU A 435 6.18 -18.39 -11.16
N LEU A 436 5.67 -17.48 -10.34
CA LEU A 436 6.50 -16.69 -9.42
C LEU A 436 7.09 -17.59 -8.33
N ALA A 437 6.29 -18.48 -7.75
CA ALA A 437 6.73 -19.47 -6.78
C ALA A 437 7.78 -20.42 -7.38
N ALA A 438 7.60 -20.87 -8.62
CA ALA A 438 8.55 -21.73 -9.32
C ALA A 438 9.88 -21.01 -9.56
N ILE A 439 9.86 -19.84 -10.19
CA ILE A 439 11.08 -19.11 -10.56
C ILE A 439 11.85 -18.67 -9.31
N LEU A 440 11.17 -18.18 -8.28
CA LEU A 440 11.81 -17.77 -7.03
C LEU A 440 12.27 -18.99 -6.22
N GLY A 441 11.51 -20.09 -6.26
CA GLY A 441 11.77 -21.34 -5.53
C GLY A 441 12.83 -22.26 -6.13
N MET A 442 13.17 -22.14 -7.42
CA MET A 442 14.19 -22.97 -8.09
C MET A 442 15.61 -22.40 -8.03
N SER A 443 15.78 -21.19 -7.51
CA SER A 443 17.00 -20.40 -7.60
C SER A 443 18.17 -20.87 -6.73
N ASP A 444 19.39 -20.78 -7.24
CA ASP A 444 20.63 -20.81 -6.44
C ASP A 444 20.90 -19.54 -5.63
#